data_AF-A0AAJ2J287-F1
#
_entry.id   AF-A0AAJ2J287-F1
#
_cell.length_a   1.000
_cell.length_b   1.000
_cell.length_c   1.000
_cell.angle_alpha   90.00
_cell.angle_beta   90.00
_cell.angle_gamma   90.00
#
_symmetry.space_group_name_H-M   'P 1'
#
loop_
_entity.id
_entity.type
_entity.pdbx_description
1 polymer ?
#
loop_
_entity_poly.entity_id
_entity_poly.type
_entity_poly.pdbx_seq_one_letter_code
_entity_poly.pdbx_strand_id
1 'polypeptide(L)'
;TETEKELIAKNEYSYMDDLRERINKSLQDLSVSSYETFKERLSDNGVILSERGQTFSYAFLDANNKQRRARETRLGSDFGRETILHE
;
A
#
# COMPACT_ATOMS: atom_id res chain seq x y z
N THR A 1 3.09 -17.05 -14.95
CA THR A 1 3.30 -16.24 -13.72
C THR A 1 2.26 -16.66 -12.72
N GLU A 2 2.70 -17.10 -11.55
CA GLU A 2 1.81 -17.50 -10.46
C GLU A 2 1.01 -16.32 -9.94
N THR A 3 -0.19 -16.62 -9.45
CA THR A 3 -1.10 -15.65 -8.84
C THR A 3 -0.67 -15.35 -7.41
N GLU A 4 -1.07 -14.19 -6.89
CA GLU A 4 -0.82 -13.79 -5.50
C GLU A 4 -1.32 -14.82 -4.49
N LYS A 5 -2.49 -15.42 -4.75
CA LYS A 5 -3.07 -16.45 -3.88
C LYS A 5 -2.20 -17.70 -3.79
N GLU A 6 -1.56 -18.09 -4.90
CA GLU A 6 -0.65 -19.25 -4.93
C GLU A 6 0.65 -18.96 -4.17
N LEU A 7 1.21 -17.75 -4.30
CA LEU A 7 2.39 -17.33 -3.57
C LEU A 7 2.14 -17.35 -2.06
N ILE A 8 1.02 -16.78 -1.61
CA ILE A 8 0.61 -16.79 -0.19
C ILE A 8 0.46 -18.23 0.33
N ALA A 9 -0.22 -19.09 -0.42
CA ALA A 9 -0.44 -20.48 -0.02
C ALA A 9 0.88 -21.28 0.13
N LYS A 10 1.92 -20.88 -0.61
CA LYS A 10 3.26 -21.48 -0.54
C LYS A 10 4.19 -20.81 0.47
N ASN A 11 3.70 -19.81 1.20
CA ASN A 11 4.51 -18.94 2.08
C ASN A 11 5.68 -18.28 1.32
N GLU A 12 5.44 -17.97 0.04
CA GLU A 12 6.36 -17.27 -0.84
C GLU A 12 6.06 -15.77 -0.86
N TYR A 13 7.03 -14.99 -1.36
CA TYR A 13 6.91 -13.53 -1.41
C TYR A 13 5.71 -13.08 -2.26
N SER A 14 4.81 -12.31 -1.63
CA SER A 14 3.67 -11.66 -2.25
C SER A 14 3.85 -10.15 -2.23
N TYR A 15 3.96 -9.53 -3.41
CA TYR A 15 4.16 -8.07 -3.49
C TYR A 15 2.97 -7.27 -2.95
N MET A 16 1.76 -7.84 -2.93
CA MET A 16 0.63 -7.14 -2.34
C MET A 16 0.65 -7.20 -0.82
N ASP A 17 1.12 -8.29 -0.22
CA ASP A 17 1.25 -8.35 1.23
C ASP A 17 2.37 -7.44 1.73
N ASP A 18 3.50 -7.39 1.01
CA ASP A 18 4.55 -6.38 1.26
C ASP A 18 3.96 -4.95 1.18
N LEU A 19 3.16 -4.67 0.15
CA LEU A 19 2.52 -3.37 0.03
C LEU A 19 1.54 -3.07 1.18
N ARG A 20 0.69 -4.03 1.57
CA ARG A 20 -0.23 -3.89 2.71
C ARG A 20 0.53 -3.66 4.01
N GLU A 21 1.63 -4.38 4.24
CA GLU A 21 2.47 -4.22 5.42
C GLU A 21 3.09 -2.81 5.50
N ARG A 22 3.63 -2.30 4.38
CA ARG A 22 4.17 -0.93 4.33
C ARG A 22 3.13 0.15 4.59
N ILE A 23 1.91 -0.02 4.05
CA ILE A 23 0.82 0.90 4.31
C ILE A 23 0.39 0.83 5.78
N ASN A 24 0.20 -0.37 6.32
CA ASN A 24 -0.17 -0.58 7.73
C ASN A 24 0.86 0.02 8.69
N LYS A 25 2.15 -0.15 8.40
CA LYS A 25 3.23 0.47 9.17
C LYS A 25 3.13 2.00 9.18
N SER A 26 2.66 2.60 8.08
CA SER A 26 2.44 4.04 8.00
C SER A 26 1.20 4.47 8.77
N LEU A 27 0.13 3.67 8.75
CA LEU A 27 -1.12 3.95 9.50
C LEU A 27 -0.97 3.79 11.01
N GLN A 28 -0.14 2.84 11.45
CA GLN A 28 0.13 2.59 12.87
C GLN A 28 1.10 3.59 13.49
N ASP A 29 1.65 4.51 12.69
CA ASP A 29 2.59 5.50 13.18
C ASP A 29 1.86 6.63 13.91
N LEU A 30 2.18 6.82 15.19
CA LEU A 30 1.57 7.84 16.04
C LEU A 30 1.85 9.28 15.57
N SER A 31 2.87 9.51 14.71
CA SER A 31 3.13 10.83 14.14
C SER A 31 2.23 11.16 12.96
N VAL A 32 1.50 10.19 12.41
CA VAL A 32 0.56 10.41 11.31
C VAL A 32 -0.73 10.98 11.91
N SER A 33 -0.96 12.26 11.65
CA SER A 33 -2.11 13.01 12.17
C SER A 33 -2.92 13.72 11.07
N SER A 34 -2.54 13.49 9.82
CA SER A 34 -3.14 14.12 8.64
C SER A 34 -2.78 13.34 7.38
N TYR A 35 -3.53 13.62 6.30
CA TYR A 35 -3.25 13.06 4.98
C TYR A 35 -1.82 13.35 4.48
N GLU A 36 -1.32 14.58 4.66
CA GLU A 36 0.03 14.94 4.21
C GLU A 36 1.10 14.16 4.98
N THR A 37 0.98 14.09 6.31
CA THR A 37 1.90 13.28 7.13
C THR A 37 1.84 11.78 6.81
N PHE A 38 0.67 11.26 6.42
CA PHE A 38 0.53 9.89 5.96
C PHE A 38 1.26 9.65 4.64
N LYS A 39 1.11 10.58 3.68
CA LYS A 39 1.77 10.51 2.38
C LYS A 39 3.30 10.60 2.50
N GLU A 40 3.80 11.45 3.37
CA GLU A 40 5.22 11.51 3.73
C GLU A 40 5.68 10.18 4.33
N ARG A 41 4.93 9.63 5.29
CA ARG A 41 5.29 8.36 5.93
C ARG A 41 5.27 7.16 4.98
N LEU A 42 4.35 7.14 4.02
CA LEU A 42 4.36 6.17 2.94
C LEU A 42 5.63 6.29 2.10
N SER A 43 6.03 7.52 1.74
CA SER A 43 7.25 7.77 0.97
C SER A 43 8.49 7.28 1.72
N ASP A 44 8.58 7.50 3.04
CA ASP A 44 9.65 6.95 3.89
C ASP A 44 9.68 5.42 3.85
N ASN A 45 8.52 4.77 3.80
CA ASN A 45 8.38 3.32 3.65
C ASN A 45 8.51 2.83 2.18
N GLY A 46 8.92 3.72 1.27
CA GLY A 46 9.20 3.41 -0.13
C GLY A 46 7.95 3.29 -1.01
N VAL A 47 6.81 3.81 -0.58
CA VAL A 47 5.53 3.78 -1.29
C VAL A 47 5.13 5.19 -1.70
N ILE A 48 4.87 5.39 -2.99
CA ILE A 48 4.35 6.64 -3.53
C ILE A 48 2.84 6.53 -3.68
N LEU A 49 2.10 7.33 -2.91
CA LEU A 49 0.65 7.49 -3.06
C LEU A 49 0.32 8.50 -4.14
N SER A 50 -0.57 8.11 -5.05
CA SER A 50 -1.11 8.98 -6.09
C SER A 50 -2.63 8.97 -6.07
N GLU A 51 -3.22 10.15 -6.15
CA GLU A 51 -4.66 10.32 -6.33
C GLU A 51 -5.00 10.27 -7.83
N ARG A 52 -6.00 9.47 -8.19
CA ARG A 52 -6.58 9.47 -9.54
C ARG A 52 -8.10 9.55 -9.43
N GLY A 53 -8.62 10.77 -9.55
CA GLY A 53 -10.03 11.04 -9.31
C GLY A 53 -10.40 10.70 -7.87
N GLN A 54 -11.39 9.83 -7.69
CA GLN A 54 -11.89 9.43 -6.38
C GLN A 54 -11.17 8.21 -5.77
N THR A 55 -10.07 7.76 -6.38
CA THR A 55 -9.37 6.53 -5.94
C THR A 55 -7.89 6.77 -5.67
N PHE A 56 -7.34 5.98 -4.74
CA PHE A 56 -5.90 5.91 -4.48
C PHE A 56 -5.20 4.82 -5.31
N SER A 57 -3.98 5.14 -5.72
CA SER A 57 -3.04 4.20 -6.30
C SER A 57 -1.69 4.29 -5.60
N TYR A 58 -1.13 3.14 -5.28
CA TYR A 58 0.13 2.99 -4.55
C TYR A 58 1.16 2.39 -5.50
N ALA A 59 2.31 3.04 -5.64
CA ALA A 59 3.44 2.55 -6.43
C ALA A 59 4.67 2.36 -5.55
N PHE A 60 5.44 1.29 -5.78
CA PHE A 60 6.63 0.98 -5.01
C PHE A 60 7.57 0.06 -5.77
N LEU A 61 8.83 0.02 -5.33
CA LEU A 61 9.81 -0.96 -5.77
C LEU A 61 9.74 -2.17 -4.83
N ASP A 62 9.41 -3.34 -5.39
CA ASP A 62 9.23 -4.57 -4.62
C ASP A 62 10.59 -5.19 -4.22
N ALA A 63 10.59 -6.19 -3.34
CA ALA A 63 11.82 -6.84 -2.86
C ALA A 63 12.69 -7.45 -3.97
N ASN A 64 12.13 -7.68 -5.16
CA ASN A 64 12.82 -8.21 -6.33
C ASN A 64 13.23 -7.10 -7.32
N ASN A 65 13.26 -5.84 -6.88
CA ASN A 65 13.55 -4.66 -7.71
C ASN A 65 12.60 -4.48 -8.89
N LYS A 66 11.36 -4.97 -8.78
CA LYS A 66 10.35 -4.75 -9.80
C LYS A 66 9.43 -3.61 -9.39
N GLN A 67 9.21 -2.70 -10.33
CA GLN A 67 8.23 -1.63 -10.17
C GLN A 67 6.82 -2.22 -10.13
N ARG A 68 6.08 -1.92 -9.06
CA ARG A 68 4.71 -2.38 -8.83
C ARG A 68 3.78 -1.21 -8.64
N ARG A 69 2.50 -1.47 -8.93
CA ARG A 69 1.41 -0.53 -8.67
C ARG A 69 0.15 -1.30 -8.34
N ALA A 70 -0.53 -0.89 -7.27
CA ALA A 70 -1.85 -1.36 -6.92
C ALA A 70 -2.83 -0.18 -6.81
N ARG A 71 -4.12 -0.47 -7.01
CA ARG A 71 -5.22 0.44 -6.67
C ARG A 71 -5.84 -0.05 -5.37
N GLU A 72 -6.41 0.86 -4.59
CA GLU A 72 -7.13 0.53 -3.35
C GLU A 72 -8.11 -0.63 -3.50
N THR A 73 -8.83 -0.72 -4.63
CA THR A 73 -9.81 -1.78 -4.90
C THR A 73 -9.20 -3.19 -4.98
N ARG A 74 -7.89 -3.32 -5.16
CA ARG A 74 -7.17 -4.60 -5.10
C ARG A 74 -6.58 -4.89 -3.73
N LEU A 75 -6.40 -3.87 -2.90
CA LEU A 75 -5.78 -4.00 -1.58
C LEU A 75 -6.81 -4.36 -0.51
N GLY A 76 -8.04 -3.82 -0.65
CA GLY A 76 -9.12 -3.94 0.32
C GLY A 76 -9.69 -2.57 0.68
N SER A 77 -10.88 -2.52 1.27
CA SER A 77 -11.54 -1.28 1.70
C SER A 77 -10.70 -0.46 2.67
N ASP A 78 -9.92 -1.13 3.51
CA ASP A 78 -9.14 -0.51 4.59
C ASP A 78 -8.02 0.39 4.04
N PHE A 79 -7.63 0.17 2.78
CA PHE A 79 -6.60 0.95 2.08
C PHE A 79 -7.19 1.97 1.10
N GLY A 80 -8.51 2.14 1.13
CA GLY A 80 -9.26 3.03 0.28
C GLY A 80 -9.25 4.47 0.76
N ARG A 81 -9.37 5.39 -0.21
CA ARG A 81 -9.43 6.84 0.04
C ARG A 81 -10.39 7.22 1.16
N GLU A 82 -11.60 6.66 1.15
CA GLU A 82 -12.63 6.97 2.13
C GLU A 82 -12.14 6.65 3.55
N THR A 83 -11.66 5.43 3.78
CA THR A 83 -11.10 5.01 5.08
C THR A 83 -9.93 5.89 5.50
N ILE A 84 -8.94 6.07 4.62
CA ILE A 84 -7.72 6.82 4.94
C ILE A 84 -7.98 8.31 5.24
N LEU A 85 -9.00 8.91 4.64
CA LEU A 85 -9.32 10.33 4.85
C LEU A 85 -10.31 10.57 6.00
N HIS A 86 -10.92 9.51 6.53
CA HIS A 86 -11.96 9.61 7.57
C HIS A 86 -11.64 8.83 8.86
N GLU A 87 -10.53 8.10 8.92
CA GLU A 87 -9.86 7.66 10.15
C GLU A 87 -9.03 8.81 10.77
#